data_AF-A0A1D2MMC2-F1
#
_entry.id   AF-A0A1D2MMC2-F1
#
_cell.length_a   1.000
_cell.length_b   1.000
_cell.length_c   1.000
_cell.angle_alpha   90.00
_cell.angle_beta   90.00
_cell.angle_gamma   90.00
#
_symmetry.space_group_name_H-M   'P 1'
#
loop_
_entity.id
_entity.type
_entity.pdbx_description
1 polymer ?
#
loop_
_entity_poly.entity_id
_entity_poly.type
_entity_poly.pdbx_seq_one_letter_code
_entity_poly.pdbx_strand_id
1 'polypeptide(L)'
;MNGVCVRWRGWIDLERLDGVGCLEYDEETAQIEDAVLRDQIERYNQRLRDFEEKQRAYCGQQERGADVELDSRKKAEVTTGHGHGH
;
A
#
# COMPACT_ATOMS: atom_id res chain seq x y z
N MET A 1 5.93 18.32 -18.08
CA MET A 1 7.41 18.36 -18.04
C MET A 1 7.89 18.18 -16.61
N ASN A 2 8.73 17.18 -16.33
CA ASN A 2 9.25 16.91 -14.98
C ASN A 2 8.17 16.83 -13.89
N GLY A 3 7.01 16.25 -14.22
CA GLY A 3 5.86 16.17 -13.31
C GLY A 3 4.94 17.41 -13.27
N VAL A 4 5.27 18.48 -14.00
CA VAL A 4 4.40 19.67 -14.12
C VAL A 4 3.61 19.62 -15.42
N CYS A 5 2.28 19.64 -15.32
CA CYS A 5 1.39 19.77 -16.47
C CYS A 5 1.56 21.15 -17.15
N VAL A 6 1.88 21.13 -18.43
CA VAL A 6 2.08 22.34 -19.23
C VAL A 6 1.52 22.18 -20.63
N ARG A 7 1.05 23.28 -21.20
CA ARG A 7 0.59 23.38 -22.58
C ARG A 7 1.57 24.23 -23.36
N TRP A 8 2.16 23.66 -24.41
CA TRP A 8 3.02 24.40 -25.33
C TRP A 8 2.16 25.14 -26.34
N ARG A 9 2.47 26.42 -26.54
CA ARG A 9 1.86 27.23 -27.61
C ARG A 9 2.94 27.99 -28.33
N GLY A 10 2.88 27.97 -29.65
CA GLY A 10 3.81 28.70 -30.48
C GLY A 10 3.40 28.64 -31.94
N TRP A 11 4.19 29.32 -32.75
CA TRP A 11 4.09 29.29 -34.19
C TRP A 11 5.49 29.08 -34.77
N ILE A 12 5.51 28.62 -36.01
CA ILE A 12 6.73 28.44 -36.78
C ILE A 12 6.51 29.00 -38.18
N ASP A 13 7.48 29.76 -38.67
CA ASP A 13 7.61 30.19 -40.06
C ASP A 13 8.03 28.98 -40.90
N LEU A 14 7.29 28.67 -41.97
CA LEU A 14 7.58 27.50 -42.82
C LEU A 14 8.69 27.73 -43.83
N GLU A 15 9.03 28.98 -44.14
CA GLU A 15 10.11 29.32 -45.07
C GLU A 15 11.44 29.49 -44.33
N ARG A 16 11.42 30.21 -43.21
CA ARG A 16 12.60 30.51 -42.40
C ARG A 16 12.91 29.44 -41.36
N LEU A 17 11.95 28.57 -41.07
CA LEU A 17 12.05 27.52 -40.05
C LEU A 17 12.40 28.05 -38.65
N ASP A 18 12.06 29.31 -38.37
CA ASP A 18 12.17 29.91 -37.06
C ASP A 18 10.78 30.20 -36.49
N GLY A 19 10.72 30.51 -35.20
CA GLY A 19 9.44 30.67 -34.52
C GLY A 19 9.63 30.99 -33.05
N VAL A 20 8.51 31.25 -32.39
CA VAL A 20 8.46 31.54 -30.97
C VAL A 20 7.37 30.70 -30.33
N GLY A 21 7.65 30.20 -29.14
CA GLY A 21 6.66 29.52 -28.32
C GLY A 21 6.93 29.73 -26.83
N CYS A 22 5.89 29.52 -26.03
CA CYS A 22 5.95 29.55 -24.59
C CYS A 22 5.27 28.31 -24.00
N LEU A 23 5.56 28.06 -22.73
CA LEU A 23 4.88 27.05 -21.92
C LEU A 23 3.91 27.75 -20.99
N GLU A 24 2.66 27.31 -21.01
CA GLU A 24 1.61 27.74 -20.10
C GLU A 24 1.34 26.62 -19.09
N TYR A 25 1.08 26.96 -17.83
CA TYR A 25 0.61 25.98 -16.85
C TYR A 25 -0.79 25.49 -17.25
N ASP A 26 -0.98 24.17 -17.25
CA ASP A 26 -2.25 23.55 -17.58
C ASP A 26 -2.92 23.05 -16.29
N GLU A 27 -3.71 23.93 -15.66
CA GLU A 27 -4.32 23.66 -14.36
C GLU A 27 -5.37 22.54 -14.43
N GLU A 28 -6.17 22.50 -15.49
CA GLU A 28 -7.21 21.48 -15.67
C GLU A 28 -6.57 20.09 -15.76
N THR A 29 -5.57 19.93 -16.63
CA THR A 29 -4.88 18.65 -16.78
C THR A 29 -4.11 18.30 -15.51
N ALA A 30 -3.49 19.29 -14.85
CA ALA A 30 -2.80 19.08 -13.58
C ALA A 30 -3.73 18.52 -12.49
N GLN A 31 -4.96 19.05 -12.37
CA GLN A 31 -5.93 18.57 -11.39
C GLN A 31 -6.39 17.15 -11.67
N ILE A 32 -6.62 16.83 -12.94
CA ILE A 32 -7.01 15.47 -13.37
C ILE A 32 -5.88 14.48 -13.05
N GLU A 33 -4.65 14.82 -13.42
CA GLU A 33 -3.48 13.97 -13.14
C GLU A 33 -3.23 13.81 -11.64
N ASP A 34 -3.37 14.88 -10.85
CA ASP A 34 -3.24 14.82 -9.39
C ASP A 34 -4.30 13.91 -8.76
N ALA A 35 -5.56 14.00 -9.21
CA ALA A 35 -6.63 13.13 -8.73
C ALA A 35 -6.36 11.65 -9.07
N VAL A 36 -5.91 11.36 -10.28
CA VAL A 36 -5.55 10.00 -10.71
C VAL A 36 -4.38 9.47 -9.90
N LEU A 37 -3.34 10.29 -9.67
CA LEU A 37 -2.17 9.89 -8.91
C LEU A 37 -2.53 9.60 -7.45
N ARG A 38 -3.37 10.44 -6.83
CA ARG A 38 -3.87 10.22 -5.47
C ARG A 38 -4.65 8.91 -5.33
N ASP A 39 -5.54 8.61 -6.26
CA ASP A 39 -6.30 7.35 -6.27
C ASP A 39 -5.37 6.13 -6.41
N GLN A 40 -4.35 6.21 -7.27
CA GLN A 40 -3.35 5.14 -7.39
C GLN A 40 -2.58 4.92 -6.09
N ILE A 41 -2.15 6.00 -5.43
CA ILE A 41 -1.45 5.94 -4.15
C ILE A 41 -2.35 5.31 -3.07
N GLU A 42 -3.62 5.73 -3.01
CA GLU A 42 -4.56 5.21 -2.03
C GLU A 42 -4.80 3.70 -2.22
N ARG A 43 -5.03 3.26 -3.46
CA ARG A 43 -5.19 1.83 -3.78
C ARG A 43 -3.95 1.03 -3.45
N TYR A 44 -2.77 1.56 -3.73
CA TYR A 44 -1.51 0.92 -3.38
C TYR A 44 -1.37 0.77 -1.86
N ASN A 45 -1.61 1.85 -1.12
CA ASN A 45 -1.53 1.86 0.35
C ASN A 45 -2.56 0.91 0.97
N GLN A 46 -3.77 0.83 0.41
CA GLN A 46 -4.79 -0.11 0.89
C GLN A 46 -4.31 -1.55 0.75
N ARG A 47 -3.78 -1.92 -0.42
CA ARG A 47 -3.25 -3.26 -0.65
C ARG A 47 -2.09 -3.60 0.28
N LEU A 48 -1.25 -2.61 0.60
CA LEU A 48 -0.16 -2.79 1.55
C LEU A 48 -0.70 -3.05 2.96
N ARG A 49 -1.66 -2.25 3.43
CA ARG A 49 -2.32 -2.44 4.72
C ARG A 49 -2.99 -3.80 4.84
N ASP A 50 -3.74 -4.22 3.82
CA ASP A 50 -4.42 -5.53 3.80
C ASP A 50 -3.40 -6.68 3.89
N PHE A 51 -2.22 -6.51 3.29
CA PHE A 51 -1.15 -7.50 3.35
C PHE A 51 -0.53 -7.58 4.75
N GLU A 52 -0.21 -6.43 5.35
CA GLU A 52 0.30 -6.35 6.72
C GLU A 52 -0.69 -6.93 7.74
N GLU A 53 -1.98 -6.66 7.57
CA GLU A 53 -3.03 -7.19 8.45
C GLU A 53 -3.14 -8.72 8.32
N LYS A 54 -3.10 -9.26 7.08
CA LYS A 54 -3.07 -10.72 6.86
C LYS A 54 -1.84 -11.38 7.49
N GLN A 55 -0.66 -10.76 7.36
CA GLN A 55 0.54 -11.27 8.02
C GLN A 55 0.40 -11.25 9.54
N ARG A 56 -0.13 -10.16 10.11
CA ARG A 56 -0.36 -10.06 11.56
C ARG A 56 -1.38 -11.09 12.05
N ALA A 57 -2.49 -11.29 11.32
CA ALA A 57 -3.50 -12.29 11.65
C ALA A 57 -2.92 -13.70 11.59
N TYR A 58 -2.10 -14.01 10.58
CA TYR A 58 -1.43 -15.30 10.46
C TYR A 58 -0.45 -15.57 11.62
N CYS A 59 0.41 -14.61 11.96
CA CYS A 59 1.31 -14.74 13.13
C CYS A 59 0.54 -14.83 14.45
N GLY A 60 -0.45 -13.96 14.67
CA GLY A 60 -1.23 -13.96 15.91
C GLY A 60 -2.11 -15.20 16.10
N GLN A 61 -2.58 -15.82 15.01
CA GLN A 61 -3.29 -17.09 15.07
C GLN A 61 -2.36 -18.27 15.35
N GLN A 62 -1.12 -18.21 14.85
CA GLN A 62 -0.09 -19.22 15.14
C GLN A 62 0.36 -19.15 16.61
N GLU A 63 0.55 -17.95 17.16
CA GLU A 63 0.85 -17.75 18.58
C GLU A 63 -0.30 -18.24 19.48
N ARG A 64 -1.56 -17.88 19.17
CA ARG A 64 -2.72 -18.38 19.93
C ARG A 64 -2.90 -19.90 19.80
N GLY A 65 -2.63 -20.47 18.63
CA GLY A 65 -2.65 -21.91 18.42
C GLY A 65 -1.58 -22.63 19.26
N ALA A 66 -0.36 -22.09 19.29
CA ALA A 66 0.73 -22.59 20.12
C ALA A 66 0.41 -22.48 21.62
N ASP A 67 -0.15 -21.36 22.08
CA ASP A 67 -0.54 -21.18 23.49
C ASP A 67 -1.63 -22.18 23.92
N VAL A 68 -2.62 -22.44 23.06
CA VAL A 68 -3.69 -23.41 23.33
C VAL A 68 -3.16 -24.85 23.35
N GLU A 69 -2.23 -25.20 22.47
CA GLU A 69 -1.59 -26.52 22.45
C GLU A 69 -0.71 -26.75 23.69
N LEU A 70 0.05 -25.72 24.10
CA LEU A 70 0.87 -25.76 25.31
C LEU A 70 0.04 -25.84 26.60
N ASP A 71 -1.08 -25.11 26.69
CA ASP A 71 -1.99 -25.19 27.84
C ASP A 71 -2.68 -26.56 27.93
N SER A 72 -3.09 -27.11 26.78
CA SER A 72 -3.69 -28.45 26.70
C SER A 72 -2.72 -29.54 27.17
N ARG A 73 -1.44 -29.42 26.80
CA ARG A 73 -0.38 -30.35 27.22
C ARG A 73 -0.09 -30.25 28.72
N LYS A 74 -0.02 -29.05 29.28
CA LYS A 74 0.14 -28.83 30.73
C LYS A 74 -1.03 -29.42 31.54
N LYS A 75 -2.27 -29.27 31.07
CA LYS A 75 -3.45 -29.86 31.74
C LYS A 75 -3.45 -31.38 31.73
N ALA A 76 -3.01 -32.00 30.63
CA ALA A 76 -2.84 -33.45 30.54
C ALA A 76 -1.77 -33.97 31.52
N GLU A 77 -0.69 -33.20 31.72
CA GLU A 77 0.39 -33.56 32.64
C GLU A 77 -0.04 -33.44 34.12
N VAL A 78 -0.77 -32.37 34.46
CA VAL A 78 -1.30 -32.14 35.82
C VAL A 78 -2.34 -33.19 36.23
N THR A 79 -3.18 -33.64 35.29
CA THR A 79 -4.19 -34.69 35.56
C THR A 79 -3.58 -36.08 35.73
N THR A 80 -2.42 -36.34 35.14
CA THR A 80 -1.71 -37.63 35.27
C THR A 80 -0.91 -37.74 36.57
N GLY A 81 -0.55 -36.61 37.20
CA GLY A 81 0.26 -36.56 38.43
C GLY A 81 -0.47 -36.67 39.77
N HIS A 82 -1.82 -36.64 39.80
CA HIS A 82 -2.60 -36.61 41.05
C HIS A 82 -3.10 -37.97 41.56
N GLY A 83 -2.59 -39.08 41.01
CA GLY A 83 -3.06 -40.42 41.34
C GLY A 83 -1.99 -41.37 41.86
N HIS A 84 -1.22 -41.01 42.89
CA HIS A 84 -0.45 -41.95 43.72
C HIS A 84 -0.22 -41.35 45.11
N GLY A 85 -1.18 -41.55 46.00
CA GLY A 85 -1.09 -41.17 47.40
C GLY A 85 -2.07 -42.03 48.19
N HIS A 86 -1.71 -43.30 48.38
CA HIS A 86 -2.34 -44.23 49.31
C HIS A 86 -1.29 -44.66 50.34
#